data_AF-A0A968Z1N7-F1
#
_entry.id   AF-A0A968Z1N7-F1
#
_cell.length_a   1.000
_cell.length_b   1.000
_cell.length_c   1.000
_cell.angle_alpha   90.00
_cell.angle_beta   90.00
_cell.angle_gamma   90.00
#
_symmetry.space_group_name_H-M   'P 1'
#
loop_
_entity.id
_entity.type
_entity.pdbx_description
1 polymer ?
#
loop_
_entity_poly.entity_id
_entity_poly.type
_entity_poly.pdbx_seq_one_letter_code
_entity_poly.pdbx_strand_id
1 'polypeptide(L)'
;MSALSDQLSTCLSQQAQQLILATTLRQAQALQQSVQAQLNQIRRDRAQPMVEQMQWIAAAAAFANPLPTLDLLATGAINAQLVVDLGAIYGQTFTLEQGKAAAGTLAGVMVKLGLVELSTQALSALLKSSTVTYVAGGFLQGVSAAYLTRLAGLSLIEFFEAQSLQPAAGTLAWDKIGETLRAVFQRTGQPVMLRGLLQQAIARFQNLPASSLPSTGAKTDSLAPSVELAAS
;
A
#
# COMPACT_ATOMS: atom_id res chain seq x y z
N MET A 1 -38.67 -10.67 45.61
CA MET A 1 -37.24 -10.83 45.26
C MET A 1 -36.80 -12.29 45.21
N SER A 2 -37.31 -13.19 46.06
CA SER A 2 -36.97 -14.63 46.08
C SER A 2 -37.29 -15.40 44.80
N ALA A 3 -38.45 -15.14 44.18
CA ALA A 3 -38.88 -15.87 42.99
C ALA A 3 -37.96 -15.69 41.76
N LEU A 4 -37.36 -14.50 41.57
CA LEU A 4 -36.39 -14.28 40.49
C LEU A 4 -35.08 -15.01 40.76
N SER A 5 -34.58 -14.98 42.00
CA SER A 5 -33.35 -15.68 42.37
C SER A 5 -33.50 -17.20 42.23
N ASP A 6 -34.68 -17.76 42.50
CA ASP A 6 -34.95 -19.19 42.33
C ASP A 6 -35.04 -19.59 40.86
N GLN A 7 -35.63 -18.75 40.01
CA GLN A 7 -35.64 -19.00 38.56
C GLN A 7 -34.24 -18.86 37.94
N LEU A 8 -33.42 -17.93 38.41
CA LEU A 8 -32.06 -17.73 37.94
C LEU A 8 -31.14 -18.88 38.38
N SER A 9 -31.33 -19.40 39.60
CA SER A 9 -30.62 -20.58 40.09
C SER A 9 -31.00 -21.86 39.34
N THR A 10 -32.28 -22.00 38.97
CA THR A 10 -32.78 -23.11 38.14
C THR A 10 -32.24 -23.04 36.72
N CYS A 11 -32.18 -21.84 36.14
CA CYS A 11 -31.63 -21.63 34.79
C CYS A 11 -30.10 -21.87 34.75
N LEU A 12 -29.37 -21.37 35.76
CA LEU A 12 -27.94 -21.63 35.92
C LEU A 12 -27.65 -23.12 36.12
N SER A 13 -28.43 -23.84 36.93
CA SER A 13 -28.18 -25.27 37.16
C SER A 13 -28.45 -26.13 35.91
N GLN A 14 -29.43 -25.75 35.08
CA GLN A 14 -29.76 -26.45 33.85
C GLN A 14 -28.80 -26.12 32.68
N GLN A 15 -28.29 -24.88 32.61
CA GLN A 15 -27.50 -24.39 31.46
C GLN A 15 -26.06 -24.01 31.80
N ALA A 16 -25.57 -24.27 33.02
CA ALA A 16 -24.21 -23.92 33.46
C ALA A 16 -23.13 -24.32 32.46
N GLN A 17 -23.19 -25.57 31.95
CA GLN A 17 -22.21 -26.04 30.97
C GLN A 17 -22.24 -25.24 29.67
N GLN A 18 -23.42 -24.92 29.15
CA GLN A 18 -23.57 -24.11 27.93
C GLN A 18 -23.09 -22.68 28.14
N LEU A 19 -23.37 -22.09 29.31
CA LEU A 19 -22.92 -20.75 29.68
C LEU A 19 -21.39 -20.67 29.84
N ILE A 20 -20.77 -21.69 30.44
CA ILE A 20 -19.31 -21.81 30.53
C ILE A 20 -18.72 -21.89 29.13
N LEU A 21 -19.24 -22.78 28.28
CA LEU A 21 -18.72 -22.99 26.92
C LEU A 21 -18.86 -21.72 26.05
N ALA A 22 -20.01 -21.03 26.12
CA ALA A 22 -20.23 -19.76 25.44
C ALA A 22 -19.29 -18.65 25.97
N THR A 23 -19.03 -18.63 27.27
CA THR A 23 -18.10 -17.66 27.88
C THR A 23 -16.66 -17.94 27.45
N THR A 24 -16.22 -19.19 27.51
CA THR A 24 -14.91 -19.62 27.04
C THR A 24 -14.72 -19.32 25.56
N LEU A 25 -15.73 -19.55 24.72
CA LEU A 25 -15.69 -19.20 23.30
C LEU A 25 -15.51 -17.69 23.10
N ARG A 26 -16.28 -16.85 23.81
CA ARG A 26 -16.13 -15.39 23.75
C ARG A 26 -14.74 -14.94 24.21
N GLN A 27 -14.22 -15.53 25.28
CA GLN A 27 -12.87 -15.22 25.78
C GLN A 27 -11.79 -15.64 24.77
N ALA A 28 -11.92 -16.82 24.15
CA ALA A 28 -11.01 -17.28 23.11
C ALA A 28 -11.04 -16.36 21.88
N GLN A 29 -12.23 -15.93 21.44
CA GLN A 29 -12.38 -14.97 20.35
C GLN A 29 -11.76 -13.60 20.69
N ALA A 30 -11.99 -13.10 21.91
CA ALA A 30 -11.39 -11.85 22.37
C ALA A 30 -9.85 -11.93 22.43
N LEU A 31 -9.32 -13.06 22.90
CA LEU A 31 -7.87 -13.33 22.91
C LEU A 31 -7.31 -13.42 21.49
N GLN A 32 -8.00 -14.12 20.58
CA GLN A 32 -7.59 -14.18 19.18
C GLN A 32 -7.53 -12.78 18.55
N GLN A 33 -8.54 -11.95 18.82
CA GLN A 33 -8.57 -10.56 18.33
C GLN A 33 -7.43 -9.71 18.92
N SER A 34 -7.12 -9.86 20.21
CA SER A 34 -6.04 -9.08 20.84
C SER A 34 -4.66 -9.51 20.33
N VAL A 35 -4.42 -10.81 20.17
CA VAL A 35 -3.19 -11.34 19.57
C VAL A 35 -3.05 -10.87 18.13
N GLN A 36 -4.14 -10.92 17.35
CA GLN A 36 -4.12 -10.44 15.97
C GLN A 36 -3.84 -8.94 15.90
N ALA A 37 -4.42 -8.13 16.78
CA ALA A 37 -4.18 -6.69 16.83
C ALA A 37 -2.71 -6.40 17.13
N GLN A 38 -2.10 -7.09 18.09
CA GLN A 38 -0.67 -6.96 18.39
C GLN A 38 0.22 -7.42 17.23
N LEU A 39 -0.12 -8.55 16.60
CA LEU A 39 0.61 -9.05 15.44
C LEU A 39 0.54 -8.08 14.25
N ASN A 40 -0.64 -7.52 13.99
CA ASN A 40 -0.81 -6.50 12.94
C ASN A 40 -0.02 -5.24 13.26
N GLN A 41 0.08 -4.82 14.53
CA GLN A 41 0.93 -3.69 14.90
C GLN A 41 2.40 -3.96 14.54
N ILE A 42 2.95 -5.12 14.93
CA ILE A 42 4.32 -5.50 14.59
C ILE A 42 4.52 -5.55 13.07
N ARG A 43 3.54 -6.05 12.32
CA ARG A 43 3.59 -6.09 10.86
C ARG A 43 3.56 -4.71 10.24
N ARG A 44 2.72 -3.78 10.74
CA ARG A 44 2.73 -2.37 10.31
C ARG A 44 4.08 -1.72 10.57
N ASP A 45 4.65 -1.92 11.75
CA ASP A 45 5.93 -1.33 12.13
C ASP A 45 7.06 -1.79 11.18
N ARG A 46 6.97 -3.02 10.64
CA ARG A 46 7.87 -3.53 9.60
C ARG A 46 7.54 -3.02 8.19
N ALA A 47 6.26 -2.89 7.87
CA ALA A 47 5.78 -2.54 6.54
C ALA A 47 5.93 -1.05 6.21
N GLN A 48 5.71 -0.17 7.20
CA GLN A 48 5.73 1.28 7.00
C GLN A 48 7.06 1.80 6.42
N PRO A 49 8.24 1.41 6.93
CA PRO A 49 9.51 1.84 6.34
C PRO A 49 9.69 1.43 4.88
N MET A 50 9.14 0.28 4.46
CA MET A 50 9.22 -0.19 3.08
C MET A 50 8.36 0.67 2.14
N VAL A 51 7.15 1.02 2.58
CA VAL A 51 6.30 1.98 1.87
C VAL A 51 7.00 3.34 1.77
N GLU A 52 7.64 3.77 2.85
CA GLU A 52 8.37 5.04 2.89
C GLU A 52 9.62 5.06 2.01
N GLN A 53 10.28 3.93 1.82
CA GLN A 53 11.39 3.83 0.87
C GLN A 53 10.86 3.86 -0.57
N MET A 54 9.80 3.09 -0.86
CA MET A 54 9.22 2.99 -2.20
C MET A 54 8.60 4.30 -2.68
N GLN A 55 7.97 5.11 -1.80
CA GLN A 55 7.48 6.45 -2.18
C GLN A 55 8.61 7.33 -2.74
N TRP A 56 9.81 7.29 -2.15
CA TRP A 56 10.90 8.16 -2.58
C TRP A 56 11.61 7.63 -3.83
N ILE A 57 11.65 6.30 -4.01
CA ILE A 57 12.12 5.69 -5.25
C ILE A 57 11.17 6.05 -6.41
N ALA A 58 9.86 5.96 -6.19
CA ALA A 58 8.86 6.37 -7.17
C ALA A 58 8.97 7.86 -7.50
N ALA A 59 9.17 8.72 -6.49
CA ALA A 59 9.39 10.15 -6.70
C ALA A 59 10.63 10.44 -7.53
N ALA A 60 11.77 9.81 -7.22
CA ALA A 60 13.01 9.99 -7.96
C ALA A 60 12.87 9.51 -9.42
N ALA A 61 12.21 8.37 -9.64
CA ALA A 61 11.95 7.85 -10.98
C ALA A 61 11.08 8.80 -11.81
N ALA A 62 9.97 9.28 -11.25
CA ALA A 62 9.06 10.22 -11.92
C ALA A 62 9.69 11.61 -12.14
N PHE A 63 10.58 12.05 -11.25
CA PHE A 63 11.34 13.29 -11.42
C PHE A 63 12.37 13.18 -12.55
N ALA A 64 13.10 12.06 -12.62
CA ALA A 64 14.16 11.84 -13.61
C ALA A 64 13.61 11.59 -15.02
N ASN A 65 12.44 10.96 -15.15
CA ASN A 65 11.78 10.74 -16.42
C ASN A 65 10.27 11.01 -16.28
N PRO A 66 9.81 12.23 -16.62
CA PRO A 66 8.41 12.60 -16.56
C PRO A 66 7.62 11.92 -17.69
N LEU A 67 7.42 10.61 -17.58
CA LEU A 67 6.56 9.85 -18.48
C LEU A 67 5.09 10.24 -18.27
N PRO A 68 4.24 10.17 -19.31
CA PRO A 68 2.79 10.27 -19.15
C PRO A 68 2.31 9.25 -18.11
N THR A 69 1.56 9.73 -17.12
CA THR A 69 1.29 9.09 -15.82
C THR A 69 0.74 7.66 -15.88
N LEU A 70 0.17 7.24 -17.02
CA LEU A 70 -0.31 5.88 -17.27
C LEU A 70 0.82 4.86 -17.44
N ASP A 71 1.93 5.24 -18.10
CA ASP A 71 3.05 4.33 -18.32
C ASP A 71 3.83 4.04 -17.03
N LEU A 72 3.81 4.94 -16.04
CA LEU A 72 4.49 4.77 -14.75
C LEU A 72 3.78 3.76 -13.83
N LEU A 73 2.45 3.80 -13.81
CA LEU A 73 1.64 2.80 -13.12
C LEU A 73 1.73 1.43 -13.83
N ALA A 74 1.90 1.42 -15.15
CA ALA A 74 2.11 0.23 -15.96
C ALA A 74 3.56 -0.30 -15.93
N THR A 75 4.57 0.52 -15.59
CA THR A 75 5.97 0.06 -15.45
C THR A 75 6.20 -0.83 -14.24
N GLY A 76 5.17 -1.07 -13.42
CA GLY A 76 4.86 -2.34 -12.75
C GLY A 76 5.83 -2.85 -11.68
N ALA A 77 7.15 -2.81 -11.90
CA ALA A 77 8.17 -3.46 -11.10
C ALA A 77 8.31 -2.88 -9.69
N ILE A 78 8.28 -1.55 -9.54
CA ILE A 78 8.39 -0.90 -8.22
C ILE A 78 7.16 -1.25 -7.35
N ASN A 79 5.96 -1.13 -7.92
CA ASN A 79 4.73 -1.46 -7.21
C ASN A 79 4.54 -2.98 -7.03
N ALA A 80 5.05 -3.81 -7.95
CA ALA A 80 5.03 -5.27 -7.83
C ALA A 80 5.91 -5.75 -6.68
N GLN A 81 7.12 -5.19 -6.55
CA GLN A 81 8.00 -5.50 -5.43
C GLN A 81 7.33 -5.11 -4.10
N LEU A 82 6.70 -3.94 -4.04
CA LEU A 82 5.93 -3.52 -2.88
C LEU A 82 4.81 -4.50 -2.51
N VAL A 83 4.07 -5.04 -3.50
CA VAL A 83 3.06 -6.08 -3.27
C VAL A 83 3.67 -7.37 -2.72
N VAL A 84 4.77 -7.84 -3.32
CA VAL A 84 5.46 -9.07 -2.90
C VAL A 84 5.97 -8.95 -1.47
N ASP A 85 6.67 -7.85 -1.18
CA ASP A 85 7.30 -7.59 0.11
C ASP A 85 6.26 -7.42 1.22
N LEU A 86 5.21 -6.62 0.98
CA LEU A 86 4.13 -6.45 1.93
C LEU A 86 3.37 -7.77 2.11
N GLY A 87 3.09 -8.50 1.02
CA GLY A 87 2.48 -9.82 1.10
C GLY A 87 3.23 -10.74 2.05
N ALA A 88 4.56 -10.83 1.90
CA ALA A 88 5.41 -11.68 2.73
C ALA A 88 5.32 -11.33 4.22
N ILE A 89 5.24 -10.05 4.58
CA ILE A 89 5.04 -9.59 5.98
C ILE A 89 3.73 -10.14 6.57
N TYR A 90 2.69 -10.26 5.75
CA TYR A 90 1.37 -10.76 6.15
C TYR A 90 1.18 -12.27 5.92
N GLY A 91 2.24 -12.99 5.54
CA GLY A 91 2.21 -14.44 5.30
C GLY A 91 1.62 -14.84 3.94
N GLN A 92 1.48 -13.90 3.01
CA GLN A 92 1.08 -14.14 1.63
C GLN A 92 2.32 -14.24 0.74
N THR A 93 2.51 -15.38 0.08
CA THR A 93 3.64 -15.57 -0.84
C THR A 93 3.20 -15.28 -2.28
N PHE A 94 3.73 -14.20 -2.85
CA PHE A 94 3.52 -13.85 -4.26
C PHE A 94 4.77 -14.10 -5.09
N THR A 95 4.60 -14.63 -6.29
CA THR A 95 5.63 -14.50 -7.33
C THR A 95 5.69 -13.05 -7.80
N LEU A 96 6.80 -12.64 -8.40
CA LEU A 96 6.91 -11.30 -8.98
C LEU A 96 5.84 -11.06 -10.07
N GLU A 97 5.46 -12.08 -10.84
CA GLU A 97 4.39 -11.98 -11.82
C GLU A 97 3.02 -11.73 -11.18
N GLN A 98 2.72 -12.43 -10.08
CA GLN A 98 1.51 -12.18 -9.30
C GLN A 98 1.53 -10.77 -8.69
N GLY A 99 2.70 -10.32 -8.21
CA GLY A 99 2.91 -8.95 -7.75
C GLY A 99 2.64 -7.92 -8.85
N LYS A 100 3.10 -8.16 -10.08
CA LYS A 100 2.82 -7.29 -11.25
C LYS A 100 1.33 -7.25 -11.58
N ALA A 101 0.66 -8.40 -11.59
CA ALA A 101 -0.78 -8.46 -11.84
C ALA A 101 -1.56 -7.67 -10.79
N ALA A 102 -1.26 -7.89 -9.51
CA ALA A 102 -1.88 -7.18 -8.39
C ALA A 102 -1.60 -5.66 -8.42
N ALA A 103 -0.36 -5.27 -8.71
CA ALA A 103 0.01 -3.86 -8.87
C ALA A 103 -0.76 -3.21 -10.04
N GLY A 104 -0.94 -3.94 -11.15
CA GLY A 104 -1.76 -3.51 -12.28
C GLY A 104 -3.23 -3.33 -11.92
N THR A 105 -3.81 -4.26 -11.12
CA THR A 105 -5.17 -4.12 -10.60
C THR A 105 -5.30 -2.88 -9.71
N LEU A 106 -4.38 -2.70 -8.76
CA LEU A 106 -4.38 -1.56 -7.84
C LEU A 106 -4.27 -0.23 -8.60
N ALA A 107 -3.36 -0.16 -9.57
CA ALA A 107 -3.22 0.98 -10.47
C ALA A 107 -4.50 1.25 -11.27
N GLY A 108 -5.09 0.22 -11.88
CA GLY A 108 -6.33 0.33 -12.62
C GLY A 108 -7.49 0.85 -11.77
N VAL A 109 -7.56 0.44 -10.50
CA VAL A 109 -8.56 0.95 -9.55
C VAL A 109 -8.29 2.40 -9.17
N MET A 110 -7.04 2.80 -8.92
CA MET A 110 -6.67 4.20 -8.67
C MET A 110 -7.08 5.13 -9.82
N VAL A 111 -6.85 4.69 -11.06
CA VAL A 111 -7.25 5.42 -12.27
C VAL A 111 -8.78 5.51 -12.35
N LYS A 112 -9.50 4.38 -12.20
CA LYS A 112 -10.96 4.35 -12.22
C LYS A 112 -11.61 5.24 -11.16
N LEU A 113 -10.98 5.37 -9.99
CA LEU A 113 -11.45 6.22 -8.91
C LEU A 113 -11.02 7.69 -9.06
N GLY A 114 -10.27 8.04 -10.11
CA GLY A 114 -9.77 9.41 -10.34
C GLY A 114 -8.69 9.87 -9.36
N LEU A 115 -8.10 8.95 -8.58
CA LEU A 115 -7.18 9.31 -7.49
C LEU A 115 -5.89 9.94 -8.02
N VAL A 116 -5.45 9.54 -9.21
CA VAL A 116 -4.26 10.09 -9.86
C VAL A 116 -4.43 11.59 -10.15
N GLU A 117 -5.56 11.95 -10.75
CA GLU A 117 -5.89 13.33 -11.11
C GLU A 117 -6.16 14.17 -9.86
N LEU A 118 -6.98 13.67 -8.94
CA LEU A 118 -7.32 14.36 -7.70
C LEU A 118 -6.07 14.67 -6.86
N SER A 119 -5.16 13.71 -6.73
CA SER A 119 -3.91 13.91 -5.99
C SER A 119 -3.02 14.97 -6.66
N THR A 120 -2.90 14.91 -7.98
CA THR A 120 -2.09 15.86 -8.75
C THR A 120 -2.65 17.27 -8.66
N GLN A 121 -3.98 17.42 -8.77
CA GLN A 121 -4.67 18.71 -8.63
C GLN A 121 -4.52 19.28 -7.21
N ALA A 122 -4.71 18.46 -6.18
CA ALA A 122 -4.57 18.86 -4.78
C ALA A 122 -3.15 19.32 -4.47
N LEU A 123 -2.14 18.56 -4.91
CA LEU A 123 -0.73 18.94 -4.76
C LEU A 123 -0.41 20.21 -5.55
N SER A 124 -0.91 20.35 -6.79
CA SER A 124 -0.75 21.57 -7.59
C SER A 124 -1.32 22.80 -6.89
N ALA A 125 -2.52 22.68 -6.31
CA ALA A 125 -3.16 23.77 -5.55
C ALA A 125 -2.37 24.14 -4.29
N LEU A 126 -1.80 23.15 -3.59
CA LEU A 126 -0.93 23.38 -2.44
C LEU A 126 0.40 24.04 -2.83
N LEU A 127 0.99 23.64 -3.96
CA LEU A 127 2.20 24.29 -4.50
C LEU A 127 1.94 25.76 -4.81
N LYS A 128 0.85 26.06 -5.53
CA LYS A 128 0.49 27.44 -5.91
C LYS A 128 0.24 28.34 -4.71
N SER A 129 -0.24 27.79 -3.60
CA SER A 129 -0.46 28.53 -2.35
C SER A 129 0.79 28.63 -1.47
N SER A 130 1.84 27.86 -1.76
CA SER A 130 3.15 28.01 -1.14
C SER A 130 3.96 29.09 -1.87
N THR A 131 4.72 29.91 -1.13
CA THR A 131 5.60 30.98 -1.68
C THR A 131 6.77 30.44 -2.53
N VAL A 132 6.81 29.13 -2.78
CA VAL A 132 7.84 28.45 -3.59
C VAL A 132 7.42 28.55 -5.06
N THR A 133 7.67 29.70 -5.69
CA THR A 133 7.14 30.06 -7.01
C THR A 133 7.92 29.48 -8.19
N TYR A 134 8.79 28.47 -8.00
CA TYR A 134 9.52 27.88 -9.11
C TYR A 134 9.69 26.38 -8.94
N VAL A 135 8.70 25.63 -9.41
CA VAL A 135 8.69 24.18 -9.29
C VAL A 135 8.58 23.60 -10.69
N ALA A 136 9.64 22.94 -11.16
CA ALA A 136 9.64 22.25 -12.45
C ALA A 136 8.55 21.18 -12.48
N GLY A 137 7.95 20.92 -13.66
CA GLY A 137 6.90 19.90 -13.82
C GLY A 137 7.28 18.53 -13.23
N GLY A 138 8.57 18.16 -13.33
CA GLY A 138 9.12 16.93 -12.76
C GLY A 138 9.04 16.84 -11.24
N PHE A 139 9.12 17.95 -10.49
CA PHE A 139 8.95 17.91 -9.04
C PHE A 139 7.50 17.61 -8.66
N LEU A 140 6.52 18.25 -9.31
CA LEU A 140 5.11 17.93 -9.06
C LEU A 140 4.82 16.46 -9.38
N GLN A 141 5.36 15.95 -10.49
CA GLN A 141 5.24 14.53 -10.85
C GLN A 141 5.90 13.61 -9.82
N GLY A 142 7.10 13.95 -9.34
CA GLY A 142 7.78 13.21 -8.28
C GLY A 142 6.99 13.16 -6.97
N VAL A 143 6.47 14.31 -6.52
CA VAL A 143 5.65 14.40 -5.30
C VAL A 143 4.33 13.63 -5.46
N SER A 144 3.66 13.74 -6.61
CA SER A 144 2.46 12.97 -6.93
C SER A 144 2.74 11.46 -6.93
N ALA A 145 3.84 11.02 -7.53
CA ALA A 145 4.25 9.62 -7.55
C ALA A 145 4.52 9.11 -6.13
N ALA A 146 5.27 9.84 -5.31
CA ALA A 146 5.47 9.51 -3.90
C ALA A 146 4.13 9.33 -3.16
N TYR A 147 3.22 10.28 -3.32
CA TYR A 147 1.92 10.22 -2.65
C TYR A 147 1.10 9.00 -3.09
N LEU A 148 1.01 8.73 -4.39
CA LEU A 148 0.26 7.58 -4.92
C LEU A 148 0.88 6.25 -4.51
N THR A 149 2.21 6.14 -4.48
CA THR A 149 2.90 4.94 -3.98
C THR A 149 2.67 4.74 -2.48
N ARG A 150 2.68 5.82 -1.69
CA ARG A 150 2.34 5.75 -0.26
C ARG A 150 0.89 5.30 -0.06
N LEU A 151 -0.04 5.85 -0.84
CA LEU A 151 -1.44 5.47 -0.82
C LEU A 151 -1.63 3.99 -1.18
N ALA A 152 -0.95 3.50 -2.22
CA ALA A 152 -0.92 2.09 -2.58
C ALA A 152 -0.43 1.22 -1.42
N GLY A 153 0.73 1.55 -0.85
CA GLY A 153 1.34 0.78 0.23
C GLY A 153 0.46 0.72 1.49
N LEU A 154 -0.11 1.85 1.92
CA LEU A 154 -1.03 1.88 3.05
C LEU A 154 -2.32 1.09 2.77
N SER A 155 -2.82 1.12 1.55
CA SER A 155 -4.00 0.34 1.15
C SER A 155 -3.70 -1.16 1.12
N LEU A 156 -2.52 -1.56 0.66
CA LEU A 156 -2.08 -2.96 0.68
C LEU A 156 -1.88 -3.48 2.11
N ILE A 157 -1.29 -2.68 3.00
CA ILE A 157 -1.17 -2.98 4.43
C ILE A 157 -2.54 -3.28 5.03
N GLU A 158 -3.51 -2.37 4.84
CA GLU A 158 -4.85 -2.53 5.41
C GLU A 158 -5.63 -3.69 4.78
N PHE A 159 -5.44 -3.90 3.48
CA PHE A 159 -6.03 -5.02 2.75
C PHE A 159 -5.51 -6.38 3.28
N PHE A 160 -4.19 -6.53 3.42
CA PHE A 160 -3.60 -7.78 3.90
C PHE A 160 -3.93 -8.07 5.37
N GLU A 161 -4.07 -7.03 6.20
CA GLU A 161 -4.54 -7.19 7.58
C GLU A 161 -5.97 -7.69 7.66
N ALA A 162 -6.87 -7.11 6.86
CA ALA A 162 -8.27 -7.54 6.80
C ALA A 162 -8.37 -9.00 6.32
N GLN A 163 -7.46 -9.42 5.42
CA GLN A 163 -7.41 -10.78 4.91
C GLN A 163 -6.79 -11.77 5.91
N SER A 164 -5.87 -11.33 6.77
CA SER A 164 -5.21 -12.21 7.76
C SER A 164 -6.16 -12.82 8.81
N LEU A 165 -7.39 -12.30 8.91
CA LEU A 165 -8.46 -12.79 9.77
C LEU A 165 -9.28 -13.93 9.11
N GLN A 166 -9.14 -14.14 7.80
CA GLN A 166 -9.94 -15.11 7.06
C GLN A 166 -9.20 -16.46 7.01
N PRO A 167 -9.85 -17.58 7.40
CA PRO A 167 -9.23 -18.89 7.30
C PRO A 167 -9.07 -19.28 5.82
N ALA A 168 -7.82 -19.24 5.34
CA ALA A 168 -7.24 -19.98 4.21
C ALA A 168 -8.12 -20.36 3.00
N ALA A 169 -9.13 -19.58 2.63
CA ALA A 169 -9.73 -19.64 1.31
C ALA A 169 -8.75 -18.89 0.39
N GLY A 170 -7.89 -19.66 -0.29
CA GLY A 170 -6.67 -19.21 -1.01
C GLY A 170 -6.85 -18.21 -2.15
N THR A 171 -7.90 -17.40 -2.16
CA THR A 171 -8.15 -16.32 -3.11
C THR A 171 -8.19 -14.99 -2.36
N LEU A 172 -7.21 -14.14 -2.64
CA LEU A 172 -7.26 -12.75 -2.20
C LEU A 172 -8.47 -12.07 -2.84
N ALA A 173 -9.30 -11.47 -2.01
CA ALA A 173 -10.49 -10.74 -2.43
C ALA A 173 -10.09 -9.39 -3.06
N TRP A 174 -9.37 -9.41 -4.18
CA TRP A 174 -8.90 -8.21 -4.88
C TRP A 174 -10.06 -7.28 -5.26
N ASP A 175 -11.29 -7.77 -5.35
CA ASP A 175 -12.49 -6.95 -5.53
C ASP A 175 -12.68 -5.91 -4.42
N LYS A 176 -12.22 -6.20 -3.19
CA LYS A 176 -12.32 -5.31 -2.02
C LYS A 176 -11.20 -4.26 -1.94
N ILE A 177 -10.19 -4.35 -2.82
CA ILE A 177 -9.07 -3.39 -2.80
C ILE A 177 -9.56 -1.97 -3.10
N GLY A 178 -10.59 -1.80 -3.92
CA GLY A 178 -11.13 -0.48 -4.26
C GLY A 178 -11.82 0.21 -3.08
N GLU A 179 -12.53 -0.55 -2.25
CA GLU A 179 -13.13 -0.03 -1.01
C GLU A 179 -12.04 0.40 -0.02
N THR A 180 -11.05 -0.47 0.17
CA THR A 180 -9.89 -0.20 1.05
C THR A 180 -9.14 1.04 0.59
N LEU A 181 -8.84 1.13 -0.70
CA LEU A 181 -8.14 2.25 -1.32
C LEU A 181 -8.90 3.57 -1.16
N ARG A 182 -10.23 3.55 -1.35
CA ARG A 182 -11.08 4.73 -1.13
C ARG A 182 -11.06 5.16 0.34
N ALA A 183 -11.14 4.21 1.28
CA ALA A 183 -11.10 4.50 2.71
C ALA A 183 -9.74 5.08 3.16
N VAL A 184 -8.63 4.55 2.64
CA VAL A 184 -7.29 5.08 2.90
C VAL A 184 -7.11 6.44 2.26
N PHE A 185 -7.60 6.66 1.03
CA PHE A 185 -7.53 7.96 0.37
C PHE A 185 -8.30 9.04 1.13
N GLN A 186 -9.49 8.74 1.66
CA GLN A 186 -10.24 9.72 2.47
C GLN A 186 -9.49 10.13 3.75
N ARG A 187 -8.75 9.20 4.37
CA ARG A 187 -7.92 9.47 5.55
C ARG A 187 -6.63 10.20 5.22
N THR A 188 -5.96 9.82 4.12
CA THR A 188 -4.63 10.30 3.75
C THR A 188 -4.63 11.46 2.76
N GLY A 189 -5.76 11.72 2.08
CA GLY A 189 -5.98 12.83 1.14
C GLY A 189 -6.28 14.16 1.82
N GLN A 190 -6.25 14.19 3.16
CA GLN A 190 -6.42 15.43 3.91
C GLN A 190 -5.29 16.42 3.59
N PRO A 191 -5.59 17.74 3.48
CA PRO A 191 -4.60 18.76 3.15
C PRO A 191 -3.39 18.77 4.09
N VAL A 192 -3.58 18.40 5.36
CA VAL A 192 -2.50 18.33 6.37
C VAL A 192 -1.42 17.31 5.98
N MET A 193 -1.81 16.11 5.53
CA MET A 193 -0.86 15.08 5.12
C MET A 193 -0.15 15.48 3.82
N LEU A 194 -0.88 16.02 2.86
CA LEU A 194 -0.30 16.49 1.60
C LEU A 194 0.72 17.61 1.81
N ARG A 195 0.44 18.55 2.71
CA ARG A 195 1.40 19.59 3.12
C ARG A 195 2.65 18.99 3.78
N GLY A 196 2.47 18.02 4.67
CA GLY A 196 3.59 17.31 5.30
C GLY A 196 4.49 16.60 4.28
N LEU A 197 3.89 15.90 3.32
CA LEU A 197 4.63 15.26 2.23
C LEU A 197 5.33 16.28 1.35
N LEU A 198 4.68 17.39 1.01
CA LEU A 198 5.27 18.48 0.25
C LEU A 198 6.48 19.09 0.97
N GLN A 199 6.38 19.35 2.28
CA GLN A 199 7.49 19.85 3.08
C GLN A 199 8.65 18.86 3.14
N GLN A 200 8.37 17.57 3.33
CA GLN A 200 9.38 16.52 3.29
C GLN A 200 10.06 16.44 1.92
N ALA A 201 9.29 16.55 0.83
CA ALA A 201 9.83 16.58 -0.51
C ALA A 201 10.75 17.80 -0.69
N ILE A 202 10.30 19.01 -0.37
CA ILE A 202 11.11 20.23 -0.46
C ILE A 202 12.43 20.07 0.32
N ALA A 203 12.37 19.62 1.58
CA ALA A 203 13.56 19.42 2.40
C ALA A 203 14.51 18.36 1.81
N ARG A 204 13.96 17.27 1.27
CA ARG A 204 14.77 16.20 0.66
C ARG A 204 15.40 16.64 -0.65
N PHE A 205 14.68 17.40 -1.48
CA PHE A 205 15.17 17.90 -2.76
C PHE A 205 16.18 19.04 -2.62
N GLN A 206 16.06 19.88 -1.58
CA GLN A 206 17.09 20.89 -1.24
C GLN A 206 18.40 20.24 -0.78
N ASN A 207 18.32 19.06 -0.15
CA ASN A 207 19.45 18.33 0.39
C ASN A 207 19.96 17.19 -0.53
N LEU A 208 19.51 17.11 -1.80
CA LEU A 208 19.95 16.08 -2.74
C LEU A 208 21.39 16.34 -3.22
N PRO A 209 22.37 15.47 -2.91
CA PRO A 209 23.66 15.51 -3.58
C PRO A 209 23.49 15.12 -5.06
N ALA A 210 24.21 15.79 -5.97
CA ALA A 210 24.09 15.60 -7.42
C ALA A 210 24.33 14.15 -7.93
N SER A 211 24.87 13.26 -7.08
CA SER A 211 25.24 11.88 -7.41
C SER A 211 24.18 10.81 -7.12
N SER A 212 23.00 11.15 -6.58
CA SER A 212 21.99 10.17 -6.15
C SER A 212 20.83 9.93 -7.13
N LEU A 213 20.92 10.46 -8.36
CA LEU A 213 19.98 10.10 -9.42
C LEU A 213 20.22 8.65 -9.84
N PRO A 214 19.18 7.80 -9.98
CA PRO A 214 19.36 6.45 -10.47
C PRO A 214 19.97 6.51 -11.86
N SER A 215 21.19 5.98 -12.01
CA SER A 215 21.74 5.69 -13.33
C SER A 215 20.84 4.65 -13.97
N THR A 216 20.06 5.05 -14.97
CA THR A 216 19.36 4.12 -15.86
C THR A 216 20.42 3.34 -16.65
N GLY A 217 20.96 2.31 -16.02
CA GLY A 217 21.79 1.29 -16.65
C GLY A 217 20.88 0.24 -17.29
N ALA A 218 20.13 0.63 -18.32
CA ALA A 218 19.65 -0.33 -19.29
C ALA A 218 20.88 -0.81 -20.07
N LYS A 219 21.53 -1.85 -19.54
CA LYS A 219 22.53 -2.59 -20.30
C LYS A 219 21.76 -3.38 -21.37
N THR A 220 21.51 -2.73 -22.51
CA THR A 220 21.20 -3.44 -23.75
C THR A 220 22.49 -4.13 -24.17
N ASP A 221 22.73 -5.33 -23.64
CA ASP A 221 23.70 -6.23 -24.26
C ASP A 221 23.11 -6.64 -25.61
N SER A 222 23.71 -6.00 -26.61
CA SER A 222 23.56 -6.19 -28.05
C SER A 222 23.54 -7.68 -28.44
N LEU A 223 22.39 -8.19 -28.87
CA LEU A 223 22.36 -9.26 -29.86
C LEU A 223 22.33 -8.61 -31.25
N ALA A 224 23.47 -8.62 -31.92
CA ALA A 224 23.53 -8.53 -33.38
C ALA A 224 23.73 -9.95 -33.95
N PRO A 225 23.17 -10.26 -35.13
CA PRO A 225 23.10 -11.61 -35.67
C PRO A 225 24.39 -11.99 -36.42
N SER A 226 24.95 -13.16 -36.14
CA SER A 226 25.95 -13.78 -37.02
C SER A 226 25.21 -14.58 -38.10
N VAL A 227 24.95 -13.93 -39.23
CA VAL A 227 24.78 -14.62 -40.51
C VAL A 227 26.15 -14.60 -41.18
N GLU A 228 26.80 -15.76 -41.26
CA GLU A 228 27.91 -15.98 -42.18
C GLU A 228 27.59 -17.23 -43.00
N LEU A 229 27.36 -17.01 -44.30
CA LEU A 229 27.14 -18.05 -45.29
C LEU A 229 28.28 -17.98 -46.32
N ALA A 230 28.91 -19.14 -46.51
CA ALA A 230 29.68 -19.61 -47.68
C ALA A 230 31.09 -19.06 -47.97
N ALA A 231 32.10 -19.94 -47.87
CA ALA A 231 32.94 -20.35 -49.01
C ALA A 231 33.89 -21.51 -48.65
N SER A 232 33.60 -22.72 -49.16
CA SER A 232 34.51 -23.74 -49.75
C SER A 232 33.82 -25.10 -49.76
#